data_AF-A0A2J8A6V3-F1
#
_entry.id   AF-A0A2J8A6V3-F1
#
_cell.length_a   1.000
_cell.length_b   1.000
_cell.length_c   1.000
_cell.angle_alpha   90.00
_cell.angle_beta   90.00
_cell.angle_gamma   90.00
#
_symmetry.space_group_name_H-M   'P 1'
#
loop_
_entity.id
_entity.type
_entity.pdbx_description
1 polymer ?
#
loop_
_entity_poly.entity_id
_entity_poly.type
_entity_poly.pdbx_seq_one_letter_code
_entity_poly.pdbx_strand_id
1 'polypeptide(L)'
;MQLRQASAASGRAGTRSRVQPQIVCRAALSMESPLAEELKKTAAYISQKGKGILASDESNATTGKRLEVVGIENTEENRRDWRQLLYTAPGLDAPVATPQEVARVTVRTMMRSIPAAVPGIHFLSGGMAEEEATLNLQALNDEMPNSPWALTFSYGRALQSSTLKTWAGKEANWDAAQAILVKLAKANSEASTGSFKGPHPVPGGGRILQDLSYGFVNLKPVVPGHVLVSPRRPAKRFQDLNAEEVADLWLLAQRIGTVVERQYGAGSLTLAIQDGPLAGQTVPHVHIHVLPRKAGDFPKNDEVYDAIDQGSADFKKAAQEEGPSEKLDLDKERQVRTHSEMAEEAAVLRALLA
;
A
#
# COMPACT_ATOMS: atom_id res chain seq x y z
N MET A 1 -70.25 1.33 -54.63
CA MET A 1 -71.00 0.45 -55.56
C MET A 1 -70.01 0.08 -56.67
N GLN A 2 -69.54 -1.14 -56.87
CA GLN A 2 -70.12 -2.46 -56.63
C GLN A 2 -69.10 -3.42 -56.00
N LEU A 3 -69.64 -4.23 -55.08
CA LEU A 3 -69.06 -5.47 -54.57
C LEU A 3 -69.18 -6.59 -55.62
N ARG A 4 -68.20 -7.49 -55.67
CA ARG A 4 -68.47 -8.92 -55.92
C ARG A 4 -67.72 -9.75 -54.88
N GLN A 5 -68.50 -10.57 -54.19
CA GLN A 5 -68.10 -11.51 -53.16
C GLN A 5 -67.56 -12.82 -53.77
N ALA A 6 -66.57 -13.36 -53.05
CA ALA A 6 -66.29 -14.76 -52.72
C ALA A 6 -66.26 -15.84 -53.83
N SER A 7 -65.11 -16.49 -53.95
CA SER A 7 -65.06 -17.94 -53.99
C SER A 7 -63.92 -18.43 -53.10
N ALA A 8 -64.28 -19.24 -52.09
CA ALA A 8 -63.36 -19.93 -51.22
C ALA A 8 -62.84 -21.17 -51.94
N ALA A 9 -61.55 -21.20 -52.23
CA ALA A 9 -60.83 -22.42 -52.60
C ALA A 9 -59.88 -22.79 -51.46
N SER A 10 -60.16 -23.94 -50.86
CA SER A 10 -59.34 -24.62 -49.87
C SER A 10 -57.93 -24.88 -50.43
N GLY A 11 -56.91 -24.30 -49.81
CA GLY A 11 -55.53 -24.48 -50.22
C GLY A 11 -54.58 -24.31 -49.06
N ARG A 12 -54.28 -25.43 -48.39
CA ARG A 12 -53.17 -25.71 -47.47
C ARG A 12 -52.97 -24.74 -46.30
N ALA A 13 -52.95 -25.29 -45.09
CA ALA A 13 -52.41 -24.66 -43.90
C ALA A 13 -50.91 -24.34 -44.12
N GLY A 14 -50.63 -23.18 -44.72
CA GLY A 14 -49.34 -22.53 -44.60
C GLY A 14 -49.29 -21.94 -43.20
N THR A 15 -48.55 -22.58 -42.31
CA THR A 15 -48.12 -21.98 -41.05
C THR A 15 -47.52 -20.62 -41.37
N ARG A 16 -48.25 -19.53 -41.09
CA ARG A 16 -47.68 -18.20 -41.05
C ARG A 16 -46.69 -18.20 -39.89
N SER A 17 -45.46 -18.55 -40.19
CA SER A 17 -44.31 -18.27 -39.34
C SER A 17 -44.39 -16.79 -39.01
N ARG A 18 -44.64 -16.49 -37.74
CA ARG A 18 -44.51 -15.15 -37.19
C ARG A 18 -43.03 -14.83 -37.34
N VAL A 19 -42.66 -14.15 -38.44
CA VAL A 19 -41.31 -13.65 -38.64
C VAL A 19 -41.11 -12.64 -37.53
N GLN A 20 -40.55 -13.10 -36.41
CA GLN A 20 -39.99 -12.19 -35.42
C GLN A 20 -39.01 -11.31 -36.18
N PRO A 21 -38.99 -9.99 -35.95
CA PRO A 21 -37.94 -9.16 -36.50
C PRO A 21 -36.62 -9.70 -35.94
N GLN A 22 -35.94 -10.53 -36.73
CA GLN A 22 -34.55 -10.82 -36.48
C GLN A 22 -33.86 -9.49 -36.67
N ILE A 23 -33.34 -8.94 -35.57
CA ILE A 23 -32.28 -7.95 -35.64
C ILE A 23 -31.14 -8.69 -36.36
N VAL A 24 -31.10 -8.55 -37.68
CA VAL A 24 -29.95 -8.94 -38.47
C VAL A 24 -28.93 -7.85 -38.18
N CYS A 25 -28.18 -8.03 -37.08
CA CYS A 25 -26.86 -7.47 -37.00
C CYS A 25 -26.10 -8.05 -38.19
N ARG A 26 -26.07 -7.32 -39.31
CA ARG A 26 -25.03 -7.53 -40.31
C ARG A 26 -23.74 -7.47 -39.52
N ALA A 27 -23.07 -8.62 -39.39
CA ALA A 27 -21.73 -8.72 -38.83
C ALA A 27 -20.82 -7.88 -39.73
N ALA A 28 -20.78 -6.58 -39.45
CA ALA A 28 -19.76 -5.69 -39.96
C ALA A 28 -18.48 -6.14 -39.27
N LEU A 29 -17.68 -6.92 -40.00
CA LEU A 29 -16.30 -7.30 -39.70
C LEU A 29 -16.09 -7.73 -38.24
N SER A 30 -16.30 -9.00 -37.92
CA SER A 30 -15.75 -9.56 -36.68
C SER A 30 -14.23 -9.61 -36.81
N MET A 31 -13.57 -8.50 -36.49
CA MET A 31 -12.24 -8.62 -35.91
C MET A 31 -12.47 -9.19 -34.52
N GLU A 32 -12.31 -10.51 -34.38
CA GLU A 32 -12.24 -11.12 -33.05
C GLU A 32 -11.09 -10.44 -32.31
N SER A 33 -11.44 -9.55 -31.38
CA SER A 33 -10.45 -8.91 -30.54
C SER A 33 -9.74 -10.02 -29.77
N PRO A 34 -8.40 -10.11 -29.83
CA PRO A 34 -7.65 -11.11 -29.06
C PRO A 34 -7.87 -10.96 -27.54
N LEU A 35 -8.47 -9.85 -27.10
CA LEU A 35 -8.84 -9.57 -25.72
C LEU A 35 -10.28 -9.98 -25.38
N ALA A 36 -11.05 -10.56 -26.31
CA ALA A 36 -12.48 -10.81 -26.11
C ALA A 36 -12.78 -11.68 -24.88
N GLU A 37 -11.98 -12.71 -24.62
CA GLU A 37 -12.15 -13.56 -23.43
C GLU A 37 -11.68 -12.88 -22.13
N GLU A 38 -10.67 -12.02 -22.20
CA GLU A 38 -10.23 -11.22 -21.07
C GLU A 38 -11.27 -10.15 -20.70
N LEU A 39 -11.80 -9.46 -21.70
CA LEU A 39 -12.90 -8.50 -21.54
C LEU A 39 -14.13 -9.18 -20.94
N LYS A 40 -14.46 -10.40 -21.36
CA LYS A 40 -15.55 -11.18 -20.76
C LYS A 40 -15.27 -11.54 -19.30
N LYS A 41 -14.05 -11.94 -18.95
CA LYS A 41 -13.67 -12.25 -17.55
C LYS A 41 -13.67 -11.01 -16.67
N THR A 42 -13.12 -9.91 -17.15
CA THR A 42 -13.12 -8.62 -16.45
C THR A 42 -14.55 -8.12 -16.26
N ALA A 43 -15.39 -8.18 -17.31
CA ALA A 43 -16.80 -7.86 -17.21
C ALA A 43 -17.52 -8.76 -16.20
N ALA A 44 -17.25 -10.07 -16.19
CA ALA A 44 -17.83 -11.02 -15.25
C ALA A 44 -17.39 -10.77 -13.80
N TYR A 45 -16.12 -10.38 -13.59
CA TYR A 45 -15.58 -10.03 -12.28
C TYR A 45 -16.20 -8.73 -11.74
N ILE A 46 -16.25 -7.69 -12.57
CA ILE A 46 -16.85 -6.39 -12.24
C ILE A 46 -18.36 -6.54 -11.98
N SER A 47 -19.03 -7.47 -12.66
CA SER A 47 -20.48 -7.70 -12.59
C SER A 47 -20.89 -8.78 -11.57
N GLN A 48 -20.04 -9.13 -10.60
CA GLN A 48 -20.39 -10.11 -9.57
C GLN A 48 -21.61 -9.65 -8.76
N LYS A 49 -22.53 -10.60 -8.51
CA LYS A 49 -23.75 -10.34 -7.73
C LYS A 49 -23.37 -9.84 -6.33
N GLY A 50 -23.95 -8.71 -5.92
CA GLY A 50 -23.66 -8.06 -4.64
C GLY A 50 -22.47 -7.09 -4.65
N LYS A 51 -21.86 -6.81 -5.82
CA LYS A 51 -20.82 -5.80 -6.02
C LYS A 51 -21.26 -4.73 -7.02
N GLY A 52 -20.56 -3.60 -7.03
CA GLY A 52 -20.80 -2.48 -7.94
C GLY A 52 -19.52 -1.68 -8.20
N ILE A 53 -19.61 -0.67 -9.07
CA ILE A 53 -18.50 0.22 -9.42
C ILE A 53 -18.77 1.59 -8.78
N LEU A 54 -17.81 2.10 -8.02
CA LEU A 54 -17.77 3.51 -7.65
C LEU A 54 -17.16 4.30 -8.83
N ALA A 55 -17.98 5.10 -9.51
CA ALA A 55 -17.51 6.00 -10.57
C ALA A 55 -17.02 7.31 -9.93
N SER A 56 -15.69 7.45 -9.84
CA SER A 56 -14.97 8.61 -9.28
C SER A 56 -14.03 9.28 -10.29
N ASP A 57 -14.33 9.12 -11.58
CA ASP A 57 -13.58 9.58 -12.75
C ASP A 57 -13.91 11.03 -13.16
N GLU A 58 -14.45 11.84 -12.24
CA GLU A 58 -14.85 13.20 -12.57
C GLU A 58 -13.64 14.08 -12.91
N SER A 59 -13.75 14.84 -14.01
CA SER A 59 -12.78 15.88 -14.33
C SER A 59 -12.63 16.90 -13.18
N ASN A 60 -11.51 17.63 -13.17
CA ASN A 60 -11.28 18.67 -12.17
C ASN A 60 -12.40 19.71 -12.12
N ALA A 61 -12.96 20.10 -13.27
CA ALA A 61 -14.07 21.04 -13.35
C ALA A 61 -15.37 20.45 -12.80
N THR A 62 -15.67 19.17 -13.11
CA THR A 62 -16.87 18.49 -12.61
C THR A 62 -16.78 18.24 -11.11
N THR A 63 -15.61 17.84 -10.61
CA THR A 63 -15.37 17.72 -9.16
C THR A 63 -15.58 19.05 -8.47
N GLY A 64 -15.03 20.13 -9.05
CA GLY A 64 -15.18 21.49 -8.51
C GLY A 64 -16.63 21.89 -8.28
N LYS A 65 -17.49 21.71 -9.30
CA LYS A 65 -18.92 21.98 -9.17
C LYS A 65 -19.59 21.20 -8.04
N ARG A 66 -19.14 19.98 -7.75
CA ARG A 66 -19.67 19.18 -6.64
C ARG A 66 -19.19 19.67 -5.27
N LEU A 67 -17.93 20.08 -5.19
CA LEU A 67 -17.36 20.68 -3.99
C LEU A 67 -18.03 22.04 -3.68
N GLU A 68 -18.29 22.85 -4.72
CA GLU A 68 -18.96 24.15 -4.58
C GLU A 68 -20.37 24.04 -4.00
N VAL A 69 -21.13 23.00 -4.36
CA VAL A 69 -22.48 22.74 -3.79
C VAL A 69 -22.45 22.63 -2.27
N VAL A 70 -21.34 22.13 -1.70
CA VAL A 70 -21.15 21.99 -0.25
C VAL A 70 -20.24 23.08 0.35
N GLY A 71 -19.96 24.15 -0.42
CA GLY A 71 -19.17 25.29 0.03
C GLY A 71 -17.66 25.02 0.13
N ILE A 72 -17.14 24.00 -0.56
CA ILE A 72 -15.72 23.65 -0.58
C ILE A 72 -15.08 24.19 -1.88
N GLU A 73 -13.95 24.87 -1.75
CA GLU A 73 -13.20 25.41 -2.90
C GLU A 73 -12.59 24.30 -3.77
N ASN A 74 -12.58 24.50 -5.09
CA ASN A 74 -12.01 23.56 -6.05
C ASN A 74 -10.46 23.59 -6.12
N THR A 75 -9.79 23.22 -5.04
CA THR A 75 -8.33 23.07 -4.98
C THR A 75 -7.91 21.62 -5.24
N GLU A 76 -6.65 21.40 -5.63
CA GLU A 76 -6.11 20.04 -5.76
C GLU A 76 -6.21 19.24 -4.46
N GLU A 77 -5.93 19.89 -3.34
CA GLU A 77 -6.01 19.30 -2.01
C GLU A 77 -7.43 18.85 -1.66
N ASN A 78 -8.44 19.69 -1.89
CA ASN A 78 -9.83 19.33 -1.63
C ASN A 78 -10.32 18.21 -2.58
N ARG A 79 -9.83 18.19 -3.83
CA ARG A 79 -10.11 17.08 -4.75
C ARG A 79 -9.44 15.77 -4.31
N ARG A 80 -8.22 15.83 -3.76
CA ARG A 80 -7.53 14.69 -3.16
C ARG A 80 -8.29 14.19 -1.95
N ASP A 81 -8.66 15.06 -1.03
CA ASP A 81 -9.36 14.73 0.21
C ASP A 81 -10.75 14.14 -0.08
N TRP A 82 -11.45 14.66 -1.10
CA TRP A 82 -12.68 14.05 -1.61
C TRP A 82 -12.48 12.61 -2.09
N ARG A 83 -11.41 12.32 -2.84
CA ARG A 83 -11.11 10.95 -3.29
C ARG A 83 -10.65 10.07 -2.14
N GLN A 84 -9.86 10.62 -1.22
CA GLN A 84 -9.40 9.91 -0.05
C GLN A 84 -10.58 9.46 0.81
N LEU A 85 -11.54 10.35 1.09
CA LEU A 85 -12.78 10.00 1.78
C LEU A 85 -13.51 8.83 1.14
N LEU A 86 -13.63 8.83 -0.19
CA LEU A 86 -14.32 7.76 -0.93
C LEU A 86 -13.56 6.43 -0.87
N TYR A 87 -12.23 6.45 -0.98
CA TYR A 87 -11.41 5.23 -1.06
C TYR A 87 -11.05 4.63 0.29
N THR A 88 -11.09 5.41 1.36
CA THR A 88 -10.83 4.94 2.73
C THR A 88 -12.12 4.68 3.50
N ALA A 89 -13.25 4.54 2.81
CA ALA A 89 -14.52 4.24 3.48
C ALA A 89 -14.46 2.82 4.08
N PRO A 90 -14.66 2.66 5.40
CA PRO A 90 -14.56 1.36 6.06
C PRO A 90 -15.50 0.34 5.41
N GLY A 91 -14.99 -0.87 5.16
CA GLY A 91 -15.71 -1.93 4.46
C GLY A 91 -15.53 -1.95 2.93
N LEU A 92 -14.76 -1.01 2.36
CA LEU A 92 -14.20 -1.13 1.00
C LEU A 92 -12.83 -1.84 0.96
N ASP A 93 -12.21 -2.06 2.13
CA ASP A 93 -10.86 -2.62 2.26
C ASP A 93 -10.87 -4.16 2.19
N ALA A 94 -10.15 -4.72 1.21
CA ALA A 94 -9.81 -6.14 1.17
C ALA A 94 -8.40 -6.34 1.76
N PRO A 95 -8.10 -7.50 2.39
CA PRO A 95 -6.76 -7.80 2.89
C PRO A 95 -5.72 -7.66 1.79
N VAL A 96 -4.54 -7.13 2.13
CA VAL A 96 -3.43 -7.00 1.17
C VAL A 96 -2.82 -8.38 0.94
N ALA A 97 -2.96 -8.90 -0.27
CA ALA A 97 -2.43 -10.21 -0.66
C ALA A 97 -0.90 -10.25 -0.62
N THR A 98 -0.33 -11.38 -0.23
CA THR A 98 1.13 -11.60 -0.29
C THR A 98 1.65 -11.60 -1.73
N PRO A 99 2.94 -11.31 -1.99
CA PRO A 99 3.50 -11.36 -3.34
C PRO A 99 3.28 -12.69 -4.04
N GLN A 100 3.38 -13.81 -3.33
CA GLN A 100 3.09 -15.14 -3.86
C GLN A 100 1.62 -15.35 -4.20
N GLU A 101 0.68 -14.82 -3.42
CA GLU A 101 -0.75 -14.89 -3.76
C GLU A 101 -1.07 -14.04 -4.99
N VAL A 102 -0.52 -12.83 -5.06
CA VAL A 102 -0.61 -11.95 -6.23
C VAL A 102 -0.06 -12.67 -7.46
N ALA A 103 1.13 -13.27 -7.35
CA ALA A 103 1.77 -14.02 -8.42
C ALA A 103 0.91 -15.19 -8.89
N ARG A 104 0.43 -16.06 -7.99
CA ARG A 104 -0.42 -17.21 -8.30
C ARG A 104 -1.67 -16.82 -9.08
N VAL A 105 -2.38 -15.78 -8.63
CA VAL A 105 -3.61 -15.32 -9.27
C VAL A 105 -3.29 -14.64 -10.62
N THR A 106 -2.18 -13.90 -10.69
CA THR A 106 -1.73 -13.24 -11.92
C THR A 106 -1.35 -14.28 -12.99
N VAL A 107 -0.48 -15.24 -12.66
CA VAL A 107 -0.09 -16.35 -13.56
C VAL A 107 -1.31 -17.13 -14.02
N ARG A 108 -2.20 -17.50 -13.09
CA ARG A 108 -3.45 -18.18 -13.44
C ARG A 108 -4.28 -17.38 -14.43
N THR A 109 -4.35 -16.07 -14.27
CA THR A 109 -5.10 -15.18 -15.16
C THR A 109 -4.44 -15.15 -16.54
N MET A 110 -3.14 -14.87 -16.60
CA MET A 110 -2.35 -14.84 -17.83
C MET A 110 -2.47 -16.15 -18.61
N MET A 111 -2.26 -17.29 -17.95
CA MET A 111 -2.39 -18.62 -18.56
C MET A 111 -3.77 -18.91 -19.14
N ARG A 112 -4.81 -18.23 -18.66
CA ARG A 112 -6.18 -18.39 -19.15
C ARG A 112 -6.54 -17.38 -20.23
N SER A 113 -5.79 -16.29 -20.41
CA SER A 113 -6.20 -15.18 -21.29
C SER A 113 -5.18 -14.78 -22.35
N ILE A 114 -3.89 -15.05 -22.14
CA ILE A 114 -2.83 -14.55 -23.01
C ILE A 114 -2.33 -15.72 -23.88
N PRO A 115 -2.24 -15.56 -25.22
CA PRO A 115 -1.62 -16.56 -26.08
C PRO A 115 -0.10 -16.64 -25.85
N ALA A 116 0.47 -17.85 -25.90
CA ALA A 116 1.92 -18.07 -25.77
C ALA A 116 2.76 -17.41 -26.87
N ALA A 117 2.15 -16.95 -27.97
CA ALA A 117 2.84 -16.24 -29.05
C ALA A 117 3.17 -14.78 -28.69
N VAL A 118 2.59 -14.23 -27.63
CA VAL A 118 2.96 -12.89 -27.14
C VAL A 118 4.43 -12.95 -26.67
N PRO A 119 5.28 -11.99 -27.03
CA PRO A 119 6.70 -12.05 -26.67
C PRO A 119 6.96 -11.64 -25.21
N GLY A 120 6.12 -10.78 -24.63
CA GLY A 120 6.32 -10.28 -23.28
C GLY A 120 5.13 -9.52 -22.73
N ILE A 121 5.09 -9.41 -21.41
CA ILE A 121 4.07 -8.74 -20.62
C ILE A 121 4.78 -7.75 -19.72
N HIS A 122 4.46 -6.48 -19.88
CA HIS A 122 5.03 -5.38 -19.11
C HIS A 122 4.01 -4.91 -18.07
N PHE A 123 4.24 -5.24 -16.80
CA PHE A 123 3.32 -4.89 -15.72
C PHE A 123 3.38 -3.41 -15.38
N LEU A 124 2.21 -2.81 -15.16
CA LEU A 124 2.09 -1.52 -14.52
C LEU A 124 2.23 -1.66 -13.01
N SER A 125 2.85 -0.68 -12.35
CA SER A 125 2.96 -0.68 -10.88
C SER A 125 1.68 -0.21 -10.19
N GLY A 126 0.78 0.45 -10.91
CA GLY A 126 -0.43 1.04 -10.32
C GLY A 126 -0.08 1.94 -9.14
N GLY A 127 -0.78 1.74 -8.02
CA GLY A 127 -0.58 2.43 -6.73
C GLY A 127 0.34 1.73 -5.74
N MET A 128 1.00 0.65 -6.16
CA MET A 128 1.89 -0.12 -5.29
C MET A 128 3.09 0.71 -4.84
N ALA A 129 3.62 0.38 -3.67
CA ALA A 129 4.92 0.89 -3.25
C ALA A 129 6.05 0.36 -4.17
N GLU A 130 7.19 1.03 -4.19
CA GLU A 130 8.35 0.64 -5.03
C GLU A 130 8.81 -0.79 -4.69
N GLU A 131 8.91 -1.12 -3.40
CA GLU A 131 9.29 -2.46 -2.95
C GLU A 131 8.23 -3.52 -3.27
N GLU A 132 6.95 -3.21 -3.05
CA GLU A 132 5.85 -4.12 -3.35
C GLU A 132 5.81 -4.48 -4.84
N ALA A 133 5.99 -3.51 -5.72
CA ALA A 133 6.03 -3.73 -7.17
C ALA A 133 7.21 -4.64 -7.59
N THR A 134 8.37 -4.47 -6.98
CA THR A 134 9.55 -5.33 -7.24
C THR A 134 9.35 -6.75 -6.71
N LEU A 135 8.83 -6.89 -5.48
CA LEU A 135 8.59 -8.21 -4.86
C LEU A 135 7.49 -8.99 -5.58
N ASN A 136 6.42 -8.32 -6.03
CA ASN A 136 5.39 -8.94 -6.86
C ASN A 136 5.96 -9.44 -8.19
N LEU A 137 6.83 -8.66 -8.84
CA LEU A 137 7.47 -9.06 -10.10
C LEU A 137 8.43 -10.24 -9.92
N GLN A 138 9.20 -10.25 -8.83
CA GLN A 138 10.08 -11.37 -8.46
C GLN A 138 9.25 -12.64 -8.21
N ALA A 139 8.23 -12.55 -7.35
CA ALA A 139 7.35 -13.68 -7.04
C ALA A 139 6.63 -14.22 -8.29
N LEU A 140 6.30 -13.34 -9.24
CA LEU A 140 5.72 -13.74 -10.51
C LEU A 140 6.67 -14.59 -11.36
N ASN A 141 7.94 -14.18 -11.47
CA ASN A 141 8.95 -14.93 -12.19
C ASN A 141 9.32 -16.25 -11.47
N ASP A 142 9.23 -16.29 -10.14
CA ASP A 142 9.38 -17.52 -9.35
C ASP A 142 8.21 -18.50 -9.52
N GLU A 143 6.98 -17.99 -9.58
CA GLU A 143 5.77 -18.79 -9.77
C GLU A 143 5.71 -19.39 -11.20
N MET A 144 6.34 -18.74 -12.18
CA MET A 144 6.37 -19.20 -13.57
C MET A 144 7.77 -19.11 -14.21
N PRO A 145 8.73 -19.95 -13.77
CA PRO A 145 10.12 -19.87 -14.22
C PRO A 145 10.30 -20.21 -15.71
N ASN A 146 9.38 -21.00 -16.29
CA ASN A 146 9.35 -21.35 -17.71
C ASN A 146 8.19 -20.64 -18.42
N SER A 147 7.99 -19.36 -18.10
CA SER A 147 6.97 -18.54 -18.75
C SER A 147 7.18 -18.48 -20.26
N PRO A 148 6.13 -18.65 -21.09
CA PRO A 148 6.22 -18.44 -22.53
C PRO A 148 6.39 -16.96 -22.90
N TRP A 149 6.16 -16.04 -21.94
CA TRP A 149 6.31 -14.60 -22.09
C TRP A 149 7.51 -14.10 -21.28
N ALA A 150 8.19 -13.07 -21.76
CA ALA A 150 9.02 -12.25 -20.89
C ALA A 150 8.14 -11.49 -19.87
N LEU A 151 8.27 -11.79 -18.58
CA LEU A 151 7.50 -11.13 -17.50
C LEU A 151 8.33 -9.99 -16.91
N THR A 152 8.02 -8.76 -17.33
CA THR A 152 8.85 -7.59 -17.03
C THR A 152 8.00 -6.38 -16.65
N PHE A 153 8.60 -5.20 -16.44
CA PHE A 153 7.94 -4.03 -15.87
C PHE A 153 7.79 -2.88 -16.88
N SER A 154 6.75 -2.06 -16.66
CA SER A 154 6.57 -0.73 -17.21
C SER A 154 6.07 0.18 -16.09
N TYR A 155 7.01 0.66 -15.29
CA TYR A 155 6.74 1.34 -14.02
C TYR A 155 6.91 2.86 -14.14
N GLY A 156 5.93 3.58 -13.62
CA GLY A 156 6.02 5.02 -13.38
C GLY A 156 6.41 5.28 -11.92
N ARG A 157 5.40 5.35 -11.05
CA ARG A 157 5.58 5.62 -9.61
C ARG A 157 6.59 4.70 -8.93
N ALA A 158 6.60 3.40 -9.27
CA ALA A 158 7.51 2.44 -8.65
C ALA A 158 9.00 2.63 -9.01
N LEU A 159 9.32 3.45 -10.02
CA LEU A 159 10.70 3.84 -10.36
C LEU A 159 11.01 5.30 -10.01
N GLN A 160 9.99 6.15 -9.93
CA GLN A 160 10.18 7.61 -9.87
C GLN A 160 9.93 8.21 -8.49
N SER A 161 9.18 7.54 -7.60
CA SER A 161 8.71 8.18 -6.37
C SER A 161 9.86 8.61 -5.46
N SER A 162 10.82 7.73 -5.21
CA SER A 162 11.99 8.03 -4.37
C SER A 162 13.02 8.89 -5.10
N THR A 163 13.21 8.67 -6.39
CA THR A 163 14.04 9.53 -7.25
C THR A 163 13.56 10.99 -7.20
N LEU A 164 12.26 11.22 -7.34
CA LEU A 164 11.63 12.56 -7.30
C LEU A 164 11.80 13.20 -5.92
N LYS A 165 11.59 12.43 -4.84
CA LYS A 165 11.78 12.89 -3.46
C LYS A 165 13.23 13.29 -3.18
N THR A 166 14.20 12.50 -3.63
CA THR A 166 15.63 12.80 -3.43
C THR A 166 16.08 14.00 -4.26
N TRP A 167 15.59 14.11 -5.50
CA TRP A 167 15.89 15.26 -6.34
C TRP A 167 15.36 16.56 -5.72
N ALA A 168 14.12 16.58 -5.24
CA ALA A 168 13.48 17.74 -4.59
C ALA A 168 13.57 19.06 -5.39
N GLY A 169 13.73 18.99 -6.71
CA GLY A 169 13.90 20.14 -7.60
C GLY A 169 15.26 20.83 -7.51
N LYS A 170 16.26 20.24 -6.82
CA LYS A 170 17.57 20.86 -6.59
C LYS A 170 18.65 20.26 -7.47
N GLU A 171 19.42 21.10 -8.16
CA GLU A 171 20.51 20.65 -9.04
C GLU A 171 21.60 19.88 -8.29
N ALA A 172 21.92 20.32 -7.08
CA ALA A 172 22.87 19.66 -6.19
C ALA A 172 22.52 18.19 -5.85
N ASN A 173 21.28 17.76 -6.06
CA ASN A 173 20.81 16.40 -5.73
C ASN A 173 20.72 15.48 -6.96
N TRP A 174 21.14 15.91 -8.15
CA TRP A 174 20.99 15.13 -9.39
C TRP A 174 21.66 13.76 -9.30
N ASP A 175 22.93 13.71 -8.91
CA ASP A 175 23.69 12.46 -8.83
C ASP A 175 23.05 11.49 -7.82
N ALA A 176 22.59 12.00 -6.68
CA ALA A 176 21.92 11.20 -5.66
C ALA A 176 20.58 10.63 -6.15
N ALA A 177 19.79 11.44 -6.86
CA ALA A 177 18.51 11.01 -7.43
C ALA A 177 18.71 9.97 -8.55
N GLN A 178 19.66 10.22 -9.45
CA GLN A 178 20.04 9.28 -10.51
C GLN A 178 20.55 7.96 -9.93
N ALA A 179 21.37 7.99 -8.88
CA ALA A 179 21.84 6.80 -8.20
C ALA A 179 20.67 5.94 -7.65
N ILE A 180 19.63 6.57 -7.11
CA ILE A 180 18.42 5.87 -6.66
C ILE A 180 17.67 5.26 -7.84
N LEU A 181 17.47 6.01 -8.91
CA LEU A 181 16.78 5.52 -10.12
C LEU A 181 17.50 4.30 -10.70
N VAL A 182 18.83 4.36 -10.81
CA VAL A 182 19.66 3.25 -11.31
C VAL A 182 19.53 2.02 -10.40
N LYS A 183 19.53 2.21 -9.08
CA LYS A 183 19.33 1.10 -8.15
C LYS A 183 17.93 0.48 -8.28
N LEU A 184 16.88 1.29 -8.37
CA LEU A 184 15.50 0.82 -8.57
C LEU A 184 15.35 0.09 -9.92
N ALA A 185 15.93 0.62 -10.99
CA ALA A 185 15.95 -0.02 -12.30
C ALA A 185 16.69 -1.37 -12.25
N LYS A 186 17.82 -1.44 -11.55
CA LYS A 186 18.56 -2.69 -11.34
C LYS A 186 17.74 -3.72 -10.57
N ALA A 187 17.12 -3.35 -9.46
CA ALA A 187 16.29 -4.27 -8.67
C ALA A 187 15.12 -4.84 -9.49
N ASN A 188 14.45 -3.99 -10.28
CA ASN A 188 13.37 -4.44 -11.16
C ASN A 188 13.87 -5.28 -12.35
N SER A 189 15.06 -4.98 -12.87
CA SER A 189 15.73 -5.81 -13.88
C SER A 189 16.03 -7.21 -13.33
N GLU A 190 16.57 -7.30 -12.12
CA GLU A 190 16.81 -8.58 -11.43
C GLU A 190 15.49 -9.31 -11.18
N ALA A 191 14.46 -8.61 -10.70
CA ALA A 191 13.14 -9.20 -10.44
C ALA A 191 12.47 -9.73 -11.73
N SER A 192 12.66 -9.06 -12.87
CA SER A 192 12.16 -9.52 -14.18
C SER A 192 12.82 -10.79 -14.71
N THR A 193 13.92 -11.23 -14.07
CA THR A 193 14.62 -12.48 -14.38
C THR A 193 14.49 -13.51 -13.25
N GLY A 194 13.70 -13.20 -12.21
CA GLY A 194 13.59 -14.03 -11.01
C GLY A 194 14.88 -14.10 -10.16
N SER A 195 15.82 -13.17 -10.35
CA SER A 195 17.14 -13.19 -9.68
C SER A 195 17.28 -12.21 -8.52
N PHE A 196 16.24 -11.42 -8.23
CA PHE A 196 16.28 -10.45 -7.14
C PHE A 196 16.19 -11.18 -5.79
N LYS A 197 17.29 -11.14 -5.02
CA LYS A 197 17.39 -11.74 -3.67
C LYS A 197 17.87 -10.78 -2.58
N GLY A 198 18.14 -9.52 -2.94
CA GLY A 198 18.69 -8.51 -2.03
C GLY A 198 17.62 -7.69 -1.33
N PRO A 199 18.00 -6.87 -0.34
CA PRO A 199 17.11 -5.85 0.19
C PRO A 199 16.74 -4.85 -0.92
N HIS A 200 15.48 -4.42 -0.94
CA HIS A 200 15.04 -3.45 -1.94
C HIS A 200 15.79 -2.12 -1.79
N PRO A 201 16.26 -1.48 -2.89
CA PRO A 201 17.12 -0.30 -2.79
C PRO A 201 16.46 0.91 -2.16
N VAL A 202 15.13 0.94 -2.21
CA VAL A 202 14.31 1.84 -1.42
C VAL A 202 13.33 0.97 -0.66
N PRO A 203 13.68 0.50 0.55
CA PRO A 203 12.77 -0.31 1.34
C PRO A 203 11.45 0.45 1.43
N GLY A 204 10.34 -0.21 1.09
CA GLY A 204 8.99 0.31 1.26
C GLY A 204 8.90 0.73 2.72
N GLY A 205 8.89 2.05 2.92
CA GLY A 205 9.56 2.68 4.05
C GLY A 205 9.37 1.92 5.35
N GLY A 206 10.42 1.27 5.85
CA GLY A 206 10.60 0.78 7.23
C GLY A 206 9.45 0.04 7.92
N ARG A 207 8.40 -0.37 7.20
CA ARG A 207 7.13 -0.77 7.82
C ARG A 207 7.01 -2.27 7.93
N ILE A 208 6.77 -2.74 9.16
CA ILE A 208 6.25 -4.07 9.46
C ILE A 208 4.72 -3.93 9.41
N LEU A 209 4.04 -4.64 8.53
CA LEU A 209 2.62 -4.35 8.23
C LEU A 209 1.67 -5.36 8.88
N GLN A 210 0.58 -4.83 9.43
CA GLN A 210 -0.72 -5.49 9.58
C GLN A 210 -1.75 -4.75 8.70
N ASP A 211 -3.01 -5.20 8.73
CA ASP A 211 -4.08 -4.65 7.91
C ASP A 211 -4.33 -3.17 8.22
N LEU A 212 -4.37 -2.80 9.52
CA LEU A 212 -4.71 -1.44 9.96
C LEU A 212 -3.55 -0.68 10.61
N SER A 213 -2.44 -1.35 10.93
CA SER A 213 -1.29 -0.77 11.62
C SER A 213 0.04 -1.09 10.94
N TYR A 214 1.07 -0.35 11.32
CA TYR A 214 2.43 -0.56 10.85
C TYR A 214 3.46 -0.28 11.95
N GLY A 215 4.53 -1.07 11.98
CA GLY A 215 5.67 -0.89 12.88
C GLY A 215 6.87 -0.30 12.14
N PHE A 216 7.67 0.55 12.76
CA PHE A 216 8.86 1.15 12.17
C PHE A 216 9.94 1.40 13.22
N VAL A 217 11.20 1.23 12.83
CA VAL A 217 12.35 1.45 13.73
C VAL A 217 12.52 2.94 14.06
N ASN A 218 12.94 3.25 15.28
CA ASN A 218 13.05 4.63 15.73
C ASN A 218 14.25 5.38 15.09
N LEU A 219 14.25 6.71 14.97
CA LEU A 219 15.45 7.41 14.45
C LEU A 219 16.59 7.42 15.49
N LYS A 220 16.23 7.69 16.76
CA LYS A 220 17.13 7.79 17.91
C LYS A 220 16.68 6.81 19.00
N PRO A 221 16.99 5.51 18.86
CA PRO A 221 16.46 4.47 19.73
C PRO A 221 16.82 4.73 21.21
N VAL A 222 15.92 4.37 22.12
CA VAL A 222 16.15 4.48 23.57
C VAL A 222 17.00 3.31 24.04
N VAL A 223 16.73 2.13 23.48
CA VAL A 223 17.51 0.90 23.59
C VAL A 223 17.64 0.26 22.20
N PRO A 224 18.67 -0.56 21.94
CA PRO A 224 18.76 -1.33 20.70
C PRO A 224 17.50 -2.15 20.45
N GLY A 225 16.94 -2.07 19.23
CA GLY A 225 15.68 -2.74 18.89
C GLY A 225 14.40 -1.99 19.28
N HIS A 226 14.50 -0.71 19.67
CA HIS A 226 13.33 0.15 19.89
C HIS A 226 12.54 0.37 18.58
N VAL A 227 11.32 -0.14 18.56
CA VAL A 227 10.37 -0.03 17.45
C VAL A 227 9.13 0.75 17.88
N LEU A 228 8.58 1.55 16.97
CA LEU A 228 7.30 2.24 17.12
C LEU A 228 6.22 1.51 16.32
N VAL A 229 5.01 1.39 16.86
CA VAL A 229 3.87 0.78 16.18
C VAL A 229 2.71 1.76 16.13
N SER A 230 2.21 2.06 14.93
CA SER A 230 1.20 3.10 14.69
C SER A 230 0.05 2.60 13.83
N PRO A 231 -1.16 3.15 13.99
CA PRO A 231 -2.25 2.93 13.04
C PRO A 231 -1.92 3.60 11.70
N ARG A 232 -2.42 3.02 10.61
CA ARG A 232 -2.32 3.58 9.25
C ARG A 232 -3.16 4.83 9.11
N ARG A 233 -4.37 4.81 9.65
CA ARG A 233 -5.23 5.99 9.69
C ARG A 233 -4.65 7.01 10.66
N PRO A 234 -4.51 8.30 10.27
CA PRO A 234 -4.13 9.35 11.18
C PRO A 234 -5.09 9.44 12.38
N ALA A 235 -4.57 9.26 13.58
CA ALA A 235 -5.33 9.30 14.83
C ALA A 235 -4.50 10.06 15.86
N LYS A 236 -5.00 11.18 16.37
CA LYS A 236 -4.22 12.07 17.23
C LYS A 236 -4.10 11.52 18.65
N ARG A 237 -5.19 10.91 19.12
CA ARG A 237 -5.35 10.37 20.46
C ARG A 237 -5.77 8.92 20.39
N PHE A 238 -5.42 8.13 21.41
CA PHE A 238 -5.76 6.72 21.49
C PHE A 238 -7.28 6.50 21.47
N GLN A 239 -8.05 7.42 22.08
CA GLN A 239 -9.52 7.42 22.06
C GLN A 239 -10.12 7.60 20.65
N ASP A 240 -9.33 8.08 19.67
CA ASP A 240 -9.80 8.28 18.29
C ASP A 240 -9.84 6.97 17.50
N LEU A 241 -9.30 5.88 18.06
CA LEU A 241 -9.25 4.56 17.43
C LEU A 241 -10.55 3.78 17.67
N ASN A 242 -10.98 3.04 16.66
CA ASN A 242 -12.05 2.07 16.80
C ASN A 242 -11.54 0.73 17.37
N ALA A 243 -12.45 -0.19 17.71
CA ALA A 243 -12.09 -1.46 18.33
C ALA A 243 -11.19 -2.36 17.46
N GLU A 244 -11.38 -2.35 16.14
CA GLU A 244 -10.56 -3.13 15.19
C GLU A 244 -9.14 -2.56 15.10
N GLU A 245 -9.01 -1.24 15.05
CA GLU A 245 -7.71 -0.56 15.05
C GLU A 245 -6.95 -0.78 16.35
N VAL A 246 -7.63 -0.73 17.50
CA VAL A 246 -7.02 -1.04 18.79
C VAL A 246 -6.52 -2.48 18.82
N ALA A 247 -7.33 -3.43 18.36
CA ALA A 247 -6.94 -4.84 18.31
C ALA A 247 -5.74 -5.06 17.38
N ASP A 248 -5.80 -4.54 16.15
CA ASP A 248 -4.74 -4.68 15.15
C ASP A 248 -3.42 -4.07 15.63
N LEU A 249 -3.48 -2.87 16.22
CA LEU A 249 -2.32 -2.17 16.78
C LEU A 249 -1.61 -2.98 17.86
N TRP A 250 -2.36 -3.55 18.81
CA TRP A 250 -1.79 -4.36 19.89
C TRP A 250 -1.34 -5.74 19.44
N LEU A 251 -2.03 -6.37 18.48
CA LEU A 251 -1.58 -7.61 17.86
C LEU A 251 -0.25 -7.41 17.12
N LEU A 252 -0.09 -6.29 16.41
CA LEU A 252 1.18 -5.94 15.79
C LEU A 252 2.28 -5.69 16.83
N ALA A 253 1.98 -4.91 17.88
CA ALA A 253 2.94 -4.64 18.94
C ALA A 253 3.39 -5.92 19.66
N GLN A 254 2.48 -6.87 19.91
CA GLN A 254 2.82 -8.17 20.46
C GLN A 254 3.77 -8.96 19.55
N ARG A 255 3.44 -9.08 18.25
CA ARG A 255 4.27 -9.81 17.27
C ARG A 255 5.67 -9.21 17.16
N ILE A 256 5.74 -7.89 17.02
CA ILE A 256 7.01 -7.15 16.98
C ILE A 256 7.77 -7.37 18.28
N GLY A 257 7.11 -7.23 19.42
CA GLY A 257 7.65 -7.47 20.75
C GLY A 257 8.37 -8.81 20.86
N THR A 258 7.69 -9.90 20.48
CA THR A 258 8.28 -11.25 20.48
C THR A 258 9.55 -11.35 19.64
N VAL A 259 9.54 -10.73 18.46
CA VAL A 259 10.69 -10.77 17.54
C VAL A 259 11.84 -9.92 18.05
N VAL A 260 11.60 -8.69 18.51
CA VAL A 260 12.67 -7.82 19.01
C VAL A 260 13.25 -8.35 20.32
N GLU A 261 12.42 -8.93 21.20
CA GLU A 261 12.92 -9.54 22.44
C GLU A 261 13.92 -10.65 22.14
N ARG A 262 13.54 -11.57 21.24
CA ARG A 262 14.41 -12.68 20.81
C ARG A 262 15.65 -12.20 20.06
N GLN A 263 15.47 -11.33 19.06
CA GLN A 263 16.55 -10.88 18.17
C GLN A 263 17.64 -10.13 18.92
N TYR A 264 17.24 -9.33 19.91
CA TYR A 264 18.19 -8.55 20.70
C TYR A 264 18.63 -9.27 21.97
N GLY A 265 18.16 -10.49 22.25
CA GLY A 265 18.50 -11.23 23.48
C GLY A 265 18.05 -10.50 24.74
N ALA A 266 16.90 -9.83 24.67
CA ALA A 266 16.23 -9.27 25.83
C ALA A 266 15.43 -10.35 26.56
N GLY A 267 15.11 -10.10 27.83
CA GLY A 267 14.29 -11.01 28.65
C GLY A 267 12.92 -10.43 29.04
N SER A 268 12.62 -9.21 28.59
CA SER A 268 11.38 -8.49 28.88
C SER A 268 11.15 -7.37 27.87
N LEU A 269 9.96 -6.78 27.88
CA LEU A 269 9.58 -5.64 27.04
C LEU A 269 9.05 -4.48 27.90
N THR A 270 9.33 -3.25 27.49
CA THR A 270 8.54 -2.07 27.88
C THR A 270 7.65 -1.69 26.71
N LEU A 271 6.34 -1.67 26.94
CA LEU A 271 5.32 -1.19 26.01
C LEU A 271 4.75 0.12 26.56
N ALA A 272 4.89 1.22 25.82
CA ALA A 272 4.46 2.54 26.30
C ALA A 272 3.70 3.32 25.22
N ILE A 273 2.66 4.06 25.64
CA ILE A 273 1.91 4.99 24.80
C ILE A 273 1.89 6.34 25.51
N GLN A 274 2.36 7.38 24.83
CA GLN A 274 2.20 8.77 25.27
C GLN A 274 0.96 9.35 24.58
N ASP A 275 -0.19 9.33 25.27
CA ASP A 275 -1.47 9.78 24.70
C ASP A 275 -1.78 11.25 25.02
N GLY A 276 -1.40 12.14 24.11
CA GLY A 276 -1.64 13.58 24.22
C GLY A 276 -0.43 14.37 24.75
N PRO A 277 -0.41 15.71 24.56
CA PRO A 277 0.77 16.53 24.81
C PRO A 277 1.26 16.52 26.26
N LEU A 278 0.34 16.40 27.23
CA LEU A 278 0.66 16.35 28.66
C LEU A 278 1.24 15.00 29.10
N ALA A 279 1.04 13.95 28.30
CA ALA A 279 1.63 12.64 28.52
C ALA A 279 2.97 12.46 27.78
N GLY A 280 3.54 13.53 27.23
CA GLY A 280 4.82 13.48 26.50
C GLY A 280 4.71 13.36 24.98
N GLN A 281 3.50 13.23 24.42
CA GLN A 281 3.31 13.07 22.97
C GLN A 281 3.78 14.32 22.21
N THR A 282 4.78 14.18 21.35
CA THR A 282 5.30 15.31 20.56
C THR A 282 4.81 15.33 19.12
N VAL A 283 4.59 14.16 18.52
CA VAL A 283 3.89 14.03 17.23
C VAL A 283 2.44 13.63 17.51
N PRO A 284 1.43 14.40 17.07
CA PRO A 284 0.01 14.12 17.33
C PRO A 284 -0.50 12.97 16.47
N HIS A 285 0.08 11.79 16.65
CA HIS A 285 -0.28 10.52 16.04
C HIS A 285 -0.04 9.39 17.05
N VAL A 286 -0.98 8.46 17.19
CA VAL A 286 -0.84 7.33 18.11
C VAL A 286 0.36 6.47 17.70
N HIS A 287 1.21 6.16 18.67
CA HIS A 287 2.27 5.17 18.52
C HIS A 287 2.53 4.44 19.84
N ILE A 288 2.74 3.14 19.76
CA ILE A 288 3.23 2.29 20.84
C ILE A 288 4.74 2.20 20.71
N HIS A 289 5.45 2.58 21.76
CA HIS A 289 6.86 2.26 21.91
C HIS A 289 7.02 0.81 22.34
N VAL A 290 7.80 0.04 21.59
CA VAL A 290 8.17 -1.35 21.89
C VAL A 290 9.67 -1.39 22.14
N LEU A 291 10.07 -1.53 23.41
CA LEU A 291 11.48 -1.52 23.83
C LEU A 291 11.87 -2.88 24.42
N PRO A 292 12.80 -3.63 23.81
CA PRO A 292 13.35 -4.83 24.41
C PRO A 292 14.29 -4.49 25.58
N ARG A 293 14.07 -5.12 26.74
CA ARG A 293 14.74 -4.82 28.01
C ARG A 293 15.72 -5.90 28.43
N LYS A 294 16.87 -5.47 28.95
CA LYS A 294 17.92 -6.34 29.51
C LYS A 294 18.22 -5.96 30.95
N ALA A 295 18.70 -6.91 31.73
CA ALA A 295 19.20 -6.60 33.06
C ALA A 295 20.35 -5.59 32.98
N GLY A 296 20.22 -4.46 33.68
CA GLY A 296 21.22 -3.39 33.72
C GLY A 296 21.26 -2.49 32.49
N ASP A 297 20.24 -2.51 31.63
CA ASP A 297 20.14 -1.55 30.51
C ASP A 297 19.94 -0.10 30.95
N PHE A 298 19.41 0.11 32.16
CA PHE A 298 19.40 1.38 32.89
C PHE A 298 19.91 1.20 34.33
N PRO A 299 20.66 2.17 34.89
CA PRO A 299 21.04 2.18 36.31
C PRO A 299 19.85 2.07 37.26
N LYS A 300 18.75 2.78 36.96
CA LYS A 300 17.45 2.60 37.61
C LYS A 300 16.41 2.31 36.55
N ASN A 301 15.57 1.29 36.79
CA ASN A 301 14.61 0.82 35.80
C ASN A 301 13.66 1.93 35.28
N ASP A 302 13.26 2.86 36.15
CA ASP A 302 12.30 3.92 35.79
C ASP A 302 12.91 5.05 34.94
N GLU A 303 14.24 5.12 34.82
CA GLU A 303 14.92 6.07 33.92
C GLU A 303 14.57 5.82 32.44
N VAL A 304 14.00 4.64 32.11
CA VAL A 304 13.45 4.35 30.79
C VAL A 304 12.32 5.32 30.40
N TYR A 305 11.52 5.79 31.37
CA TYR A 305 10.41 6.71 31.09
C TYR A 305 10.93 8.12 30.81
N ASP A 306 11.89 8.59 31.62
CA ASP A 306 12.62 9.84 31.37
C ASP A 306 13.30 9.81 29.98
N ALA A 307 13.84 8.65 29.61
CA ALA A 307 14.48 8.43 28.34
C ALA A 307 13.51 8.49 27.14
N ILE A 308 12.29 7.96 27.27
CA ILE A 308 11.24 8.03 26.26
C ILE A 308 10.74 9.48 26.11
N ASP A 309 10.55 10.18 27.23
CA ASP A 309 10.12 11.58 27.25
C ASP A 309 11.15 12.51 26.59
N GLN A 310 12.44 12.32 26.88
CA GLN A 310 13.53 13.12 26.29
C GLN A 310 13.75 12.82 24.80
N GLY A 311 13.64 11.55 24.38
CA GLY A 311 13.76 11.18 22.95
C GLY A 311 12.64 11.76 22.08
N SER A 312 11.53 12.15 22.71
CA SER A 312 10.39 12.80 22.04
C SER A 312 10.58 14.32 21.92
N ALA A 313 11.48 14.92 22.72
CA ALA A 313 11.65 16.36 22.89
C ALA A 313 12.47 17.07 21.80
N ASP A 314 13.09 16.36 20.85
CA ASP A 314 13.85 16.96 19.74
C ASP A 314 13.00 17.84 18.77
N PHE A 315 11.68 17.93 19.00
CA PHE A 315 10.75 18.87 18.34
C PHE A 315 10.34 20.11 19.18
N LYS A 316 10.87 20.29 20.40
CA LYS A 316 10.55 21.44 21.27
C LYS A 316 11.72 22.43 21.33
N LYS A 317 11.70 23.42 20.43
CA LYS A 317 12.18 24.78 20.74
C LYS A 317 11.01 25.76 20.72
N ALA A 318 10.20 25.74 21.78
CA ALA A 318 9.39 26.87 22.24
C ALA A 318 8.58 26.47 23.49
N ALA A 319 9.15 26.66 24.69
CA ALA A 319 8.46 27.03 25.94
C ALA A 319 9.50 27.02 27.09
N GLN A 320 9.64 28.16 27.78
CA GLN A 320 10.67 28.48 28.78
C GLN A 320 10.49 27.78 30.14
N GLU A 321 11.64 27.67 30.86
CA GLU A 321 11.94 27.83 32.31
C GLU A 321 11.02 27.15 33.35
N GLU A 322 11.45 26.43 34.40
CA GLU A 322 12.72 26.36 35.14
C GLU A 322 12.69 25.13 36.11
N GLY A 323 13.85 24.70 36.61
CA GLY A 323 13.98 23.84 37.80
C GLY A 323 15.24 22.96 37.82
N PRO A 324 16.16 23.11 38.80
CA PRO A 324 17.43 22.38 38.81
C PRO A 324 17.22 20.95 39.31
N SER A 325 17.01 20.04 38.37
CA SER A 325 17.24 18.62 38.59
C SER A 325 18.62 18.32 38.02
N GLU A 326 19.52 17.77 38.84
CA GLU A 326 20.76 17.15 38.38
C GLU A 326 20.36 15.95 37.50
N LYS A 327 20.05 16.22 36.23
CA LYS A 327 19.72 15.21 35.23
C LYS A 327 21.01 14.64 34.70
N LEU A 328 21.17 13.32 34.82
CA LEU A 328 22.10 12.61 33.94
C LEU A 328 21.67 12.87 32.50
N ASP A 329 22.56 13.48 31.74
CA ASP A 329 22.37 13.85 30.34
C ASP A 329 22.54 12.61 29.45
N LEU A 330 21.59 11.68 29.56
CA LEU A 330 21.53 10.41 28.80
C LEU A 330 21.37 10.64 27.28
N ASP A 331 21.18 11.89 26.85
CA ASP A 331 20.99 12.27 25.46
C ASP A 331 22.32 12.42 24.70
N LYS A 332 23.44 12.62 25.43
CA LYS A 332 24.79 12.75 24.83
C LYS A 332 25.33 11.45 24.22
N GLU A 333 24.79 10.29 24.59
CA GLU A 333 25.26 8.98 24.11
C GLU A 333 24.40 8.38 23.00
N ARG A 334 23.23 8.98 22.69
CA ARG A 334 22.32 8.48 21.66
C ARG A 334 22.69 9.00 20.28
N GLN A 335 23.20 8.09 19.45
CA GLN A 335 23.55 8.42 18.07
C GLN A 335 22.31 8.41 17.16
N VAL A 336 22.18 9.45 16.33
CA VAL A 336 21.18 9.49 15.26
C VAL A 336 21.57 8.45 14.21
N ARG A 337 20.67 7.51 13.95
CA ARG A 337 20.90 6.48 12.92
C ARG A 337 20.75 7.07 11.53
N THR A 338 21.57 6.58 10.60
CA THR A 338 21.39 6.85 9.17
C THR A 338 20.18 6.10 8.64
N HIS A 339 19.62 6.58 7.53
CA HIS A 339 18.53 5.88 6.84
C HIS A 339 18.92 4.48 6.36
N SER A 340 20.21 4.22 6.07
CA SER A 340 20.69 2.90 5.66
C SER A 340 20.65 1.91 6.83
N GLU A 341 21.12 2.32 8.01
CA GLU A 341 21.10 1.47 9.22
C GLU A 341 19.67 1.14 9.63
N MET A 342 18.77 2.13 9.58
CA MET A 342 17.34 1.90 9.85
C MET A 342 16.72 0.94 8.84
N ALA A 343 17.10 1.04 7.57
CA ALA A 343 16.62 0.15 6.52
C ALA A 343 17.09 -1.30 6.71
N GLU A 344 18.36 -1.49 7.04
CA GLU A 344 18.93 -2.81 7.33
C GLU A 344 18.28 -3.46 8.55
N GLU A 345 18.10 -2.71 9.65
CA GLU A 345 17.44 -3.21 10.86
C GLU A 345 15.98 -3.58 10.60
N ALA A 346 15.24 -2.71 9.89
CA ALA A 346 13.87 -2.99 9.51
C ALA A 346 13.76 -4.23 8.61
N ALA A 347 14.72 -4.44 7.69
CA ALA A 347 14.75 -5.62 6.83
C ALA A 347 14.98 -6.90 7.63
N VAL A 348 15.90 -6.89 8.60
CA VAL A 348 16.14 -8.03 9.51
C VAL A 348 14.88 -8.35 10.31
N LEU A 349 14.28 -7.34 10.95
CA LEU A 349 13.07 -7.54 11.75
C LEU A 349 11.88 -8.01 10.91
N ARG A 350 11.72 -7.48 9.71
CA ARG A 350 10.67 -7.89 8.77
C ARG A 350 10.84 -9.36 8.35
N ALA A 351 12.06 -9.80 8.07
CA ALA A 351 12.34 -11.20 7.72
C ALA A 351 11.99 -12.17 8.85
N LEU A 352 12.11 -11.74 10.11
CA LEU A 352 11.76 -12.53 11.29
C LEU A 352 10.26 -12.55 11.61
N LEU A 353 9.47 -11.69 10.95
CA LEU A 353 8.02 -11.55 11.14
C LEU A 353 7.19 -12.23 10.04
N ALA A 354 7.86 -12.70 8.98
CA ALA A 354 7.31 -13.49 7.87
C ALA A 354 7.06 -14.95 8.30
#